data_AF-A0A0W0XVG1-F1
#
_entry.id   AF-A0A0W0XVG1-F1
#
_cell.length_a   1.000
_cell.length_b   1.000
_cell.length_c   1.000
_cell.angle_alpha   90.00
_cell.angle_beta   90.00
_cell.angle_gamma   90.00
#
_symmetry.space_group_name_H-M   'P 1'
#
loop_
_entity.id
_entity.type
_entity.pdbx_description
1 polymer ?
#
loop_
_entity_poly.entity_id
_entity_poly.type
_entity_poly.pdbx_seq_one_letter_code
_entity_poly.pdbx_strand_id
1 'polypeptide(L)'
;METNEHKSAGDQIRIQTFNNPYLQGSKNLSTDEEHILKVQMMRKVDGIPMPLDLQLSAGDIVALAGDYYTKAGWGLQLKTPEGTDNHAVITDPVSNQEYQAFRAAYEDLASPEVKKSNVERIYAIEKSFLPSVLQQAVYALVIPGYGNKLENNEAHFSPWSLRAYIVGHRSALRMAQLAYQCRQLAEGQITEEQLHSKLAENLRNIRKNKSKYGFAEKSDLEIVVELGQRYHAMAVARDLFAMHFYSDHFAAGHLSRMGKLRTLLPERFKTLSLGSILVNNMHNEDNADSITATNPFTPVLEGKDKQGEEPFAMLHEDNKVYGDGTYFERSNDENSNMLINGMDNSLGDIARLLHDGTMREQDNYGGLTFLPEIDSGKPQPQPLFIAKGDDIYYRKNPWIIKQLNPADYEKTLNDPASQEDYAKLTPLKAFFLVLRLRVGGLIYSTQTIAANTEVPKPVSLQATQPDTQAAEKEKRSPPVRSDKVSWQKYAGGEVNNLLATHGFLRSKDKPAARLQEFEPENTLGADQSVQHLILNS
;
A
#
# COMPACT_ATOMS: atom_id res chain seq x y z
N MET A 1 -2.19 -4.33 0.45
CA MET A 1 -3.62 -3.90 0.45
C MET A 1 -4.39 -4.69 -0.60
N GLU A 2 -5.72 -4.82 -0.47
CA GLU A 2 -6.53 -5.53 -1.47
C GLU A 2 -6.81 -4.64 -2.70
N THR A 3 -7.03 -5.26 -3.87
CA THR A 3 -7.24 -4.56 -5.16
C THR A 3 -8.35 -3.49 -5.10
N ASN A 4 -9.47 -3.77 -4.44
CA ASN A 4 -10.57 -2.81 -4.31
C ASN A 4 -10.26 -1.66 -3.36
N GLU A 5 -9.42 -1.87 -2.36
CA GLU A 5 -8.99 -0.83 -1.42
C GLU A 5 -8.07 0.16 -2.12
N HIS A 6 -7.09 -0.35 -2.88
CA HIS A 6 -6.26 0.47 -3.77
C HIS A 6 -7.11 1.32 -4.73
N LYS A 7 -8.12 0.70 -5.36
CA LYS A 7 -9.02 1.40 -6.28
C LYS A 7 -9.77 2.52 -5.57
N SER A 8 -10.39 2.22 -4.43
CA SER A 8 -11.14 3.19 -3.65
C SER A 8 -10.27 4.33 -3.14
N ALA A 9 -9.01 4.04 -2.75
CA ALA A 9 -8.07 5.07 -2.35
C ALA A 9 -7.71 5.99 -3.53
N GLY A 10 -7.33 5.42 -4.68
CA GLY A 10 -6.97 6.20 -5.85
C GLY A 10 -8.13 7.00 -6.45
N ASP A 11 -9.37 6.50 -6.40
CA ASP A 11 -10.53 7.23 -6.93
C ASP A 11 -10.95 8.44 -6.08
N GLN A 12 -10.39 8.58 -4.88
CA GLN A 12 -10.57 9.77 -4.02
C GLN A 12 -9.60 10.90 -4.34
N ILE A 13 -8.51 10.63 -5.06
CA ILE A 13 -7.48 11.62 -5.38
C ILE A 13 -8.03 12.77 -6.22
N ARG A 14 -7.61 13.99 -5.90
CA ARG A 14 -7.96 15.19 -6.67
C ARG A 14 -6.73 16.03 -6.99
N ILE A 15 -6.58 16.40 -8.26
CA ILE A 15 -5.49 17.22 -8.77
C ILE A 15 -6.00 18.42 -9.59
N GLN A 16 -5.17 19.44 -9.69
CA GLN A 16 -5.32 20.46 -10.72
C GLN A 16 -4.91 19.87 -12.08
N THR A 17 -5.85 19.75 -13.02
CA THR A 17 -5.59 19.14 -14.33
C THR A 17 -4.93 20.10 -15.32
N PHE A 18 -4.86 21.40 -15.02
CA PHE A 18 -4.32 22.46 -15.89
C PHE A 18 -4.92 22.44 -17.32
N ASN A 19 -6.22 22.13 -17.44
CA ASN A 19 -6.93 21.99 -18.72
C ASN A 19 -6.25 21.00 -19.69
N ASN A 20 -5.54 20.00 -19.16
CA ASN A 20 -4.88 18.98 -19.96
C ASN A 20 -5.93 18.02 -20.55
N PRO A 21 -6.04 17.87 -21.89
CA PRO A 21 -7.06 17.02 -22.51
C PRO A 21 -6.92 15.53 -22.19
N TYR A 22 -5.75 15.11 -21.71
CA TYR A 22 -5.46 13.72 -21.32
C TYR A 22 -5.78 13.43 -19.84
N LEU A 23 -6.25 14.43 -19.08
CA LEU A 23 -6.63 14.33 -17.68
C LEU A 23 -8.07 14.86 -17.53
N GLN A 24 -9.00 13.98 -17.16
CA GLN A 24 -10.43 14.28 -17.04
C GLN A 24 -10.92 14.06 -15.62
N GLY A 25 -12.07 14.64 -15.27
CA GLY A 25 -12.61 14.58 -13.91
C GLY A 25 -11.90 15.56 -12.96
N SER A 26 -11.82 15.19 -11.69
CA SER A 26 -11.14 15.96 -10.62
C SER A 26 -11.64 17.40 -10.46
N LYS A 27 -12.95 17.63 -10.64
CA LYS A 27 -13.55 18.98 -10.61
C LYS A 27 -13.88 19.48 -9.21
N ASN A 28 -14.21 18.56 -8.30
CA ASN A 28 -14.56 18.83 -6.90
C ASN A 28 -14.35 17.56 -6.05
N LEU A 29 -14.68 17.63 -4.76
CA LEU A 29 -14.50 16.55 -3.79
C LEU A 29 -15.62 15.48 -3.81
N SER A 30 -16.61 15.57 -4.71
CA SER A 30 -17.66 14.54 -4.80
C SER A 30 -17.06 13.21 -5.27
N THR A 31 -17.62 12.11 -4.76
CA THR A 31 -17.28 10.73 -5.11
C THR A 31 -17.97 10.24 -6.38
N ASP A 32 -18.75 11.08 -7.04
CA ASP A 32 -19.45 10.69 -8.28
C ASP A 32 -18.46 10.36 -9.40
N GLU A 33 -18.85 9.41 -10.26
CA GLU A 33 -18.03 8.85 -11.34
C GLU A 33 -17.50 9.92 -12.32
N GLU A 34 -18.20 11.05 -12.47
CA GLU A 34 -17.78 12.17 -13.33
C GLU A 34 -16.66 13.04 -12.72
N HIS A 35 -16.45 12.91 -11.41
CA HIS A 35 -15.44 13.64 -10.65
C HIS A 35 -14.20 12.81 -10.35
N ILE A 36 -14.25 11.49 -10.56
CA ILE A 36 -13.08 10.61 -10.50
C ILE A 36 -12.05 11.04 -11.55
N LEU A 37 -10.79 11.19 -11.13
CA LEU A 37 -9.68 11.48 -12.03
C LEU A 37 -9.51 10.34 -13.04
N LYS A 38 -9.60 10.66 -14.32
CA LYS A 38 -9.37 9.73 -15.43
C LYS A 38 -8.16 10.17 -16.23
N VAL A 39 -7.25 9.23 -16.49
CA VAL A 39 -5.98 9.48 -17.16
C VAL A 39 -5.92 8.70 -18.46
N GLN A 40 -5.65 9.39 -19.57
CA GLN A 40 -5.27 8.71 -20.81
C GLN A 40 -3.85 8.17 -20.65
N MET A 41 -3.71 6.84 -20.62
CA MET A 41 -2.40 6.21 -20.41
C MET A 41 -1.43 6.55 -21.55
N MET A 42 -0.15 6.72 -21.20
CA MET A 42 0.89 7.15 -22.12
C MET A 42 2.00 6.09 -22.20
N ARG A 43 2.34 5.66 -23.40
CA ARG A 43 3.56 4.85 -23.64
C ARG A 43 4.70 5.72 -24.16
N LYS A 44 5.94 5.23 -24.11
CA LYS A 44 7.07 5.88 -24.79
C LYS A 44 7.38 5.19 -26.11
N VAL A 45 7.48 5.98 -27.19
CA VAL A 45 8.00 5.55 -28.50
C VAL A 45 9.22 6.40 -28.80
N ASP A 46 10.40 5.80 -28.89
CA ASP A 46 11.70 6.50 -29.01
C ASP A 46 11.95 7.55 -27.91
N GLY A 47 11.36 7.34 -26.73
CA GLY A 47 11.44 8.28 -25.61
C GLY A 47 10.43 9.43 -25.66
N ILE A 48 9.56 9.50 -26.69
CA ILE A 48 8.48 10.49 -26.81
C ILE A 48 7.19 9.90 -26.24
N PRO A 49 6.46 10.62 -25.37
CA PRO A 49 5.17 10.17 -24.84
C PRO A 49 4.11 10.14 -25.95
N MET A 50 3.42 9.01 -26.06
CA MET A 50 2.37 8.75 -27.03
C MET A 50 1.11 8.26 -26.31
N PRO A 51 -0.07 8.85 -26.57
CA PRO A 51 -1.31 8.39 -25.96
C PRO A 51 -1.64 6.97 -26.43
N LEU A 52 -2.12 6.16 -25.50
CA LEU A 52 -2.73 4.86 -25.76
C LEU A 52 -4.24 5.03 -25.90
N ASP A 53 -4.91 4.13 -26.60
CA ASP A 53 -6.36 3.97 -26.54
C ASP A 53 -6.75 3.16 -25.28
N LEU A 54 -6.38 3.72 -24.13
CA LEU A 54 -6.61 3.16 -22.80
C LEU A 54 -6.75 4.30 -21.80
N GLN A 55 -7.97 4.53 -21.33
CA GLN A 55 -8.26 5.47 -20.26
C GLN A 55 -8.59 4.68 -18.99
N LEU A 56 -7.92 5.03 -17.90
CA LEU A 56 -8.08 4.40 -16.58
C LEU A 56 -8.44 5.46 -15.55
N SER A 57 -9.22 5.10 -14.53
CA SER A 57 -9.34 5.97 -13.35
C SER A 57 -8.02 6.00 -12.56
N ALA A 58 -7.85 6.99 -11.69
CA ALA A 58 -6.74 7.01 -10.76
C ALA A 58 -6.72 5.74 -9.88
N GLY A 59 -7.89 5.33 -9.37
CA GLY A 59 -8.05 4.06 -8.67
C GLY A 59 -7.64 2.86 -9.50
N ASP A 60 -8.02 2.78 -10.78
CA ASP A 60 -7.60 1.68 -11.65
C ASP A 60 -6.09 1.61 -11.80
N ILE A 61 -5.39 2.75 -11.95
CA ILE A 61 -3.93 2.74 -12.06
C ILE A 61 -3.28 2.24 -10.77
N VAL A 62 -3.75 2.71 -9.62
CA VAL A 62 -3.24 2.31 -8.30
C VAL A 62 -3.52 0.83 -8.05
N ALA A 63 -4.73 0.34 -8.35
CA ALA A 63 -5.12 -1.04 -8.12
C ALA A 63 -4.41 -2.05 -9.03
N LEU A 64 -4.12 -1.67 -10.28
CA LEU A 64 -3.64 -2.60 -11.29
C LEU A 64 -2.12 -2.73 -11.35
N ALA A 65 -1.38 -1.71 -10.86
CA ALA A 65 0.06 -1.58 -11.04
C ALA A 65 0.85 -2.82 -10.54
N GLY A 66 1.04 -2.99 -9.23
CA GLY A 66 1.89 -4.05 -8.69
C GLY A 66 1.31 -5.46 -8.86
N ASP A 67 0.00 -5.61 -8.61
CA ASP A 67 -0.69 -6.90 -8.56
C ASP A 67 -0.76 -7.61 -9.92
N TYR A 68 -1.03 -6.87 -11.00
CA TYR A 68 -1.40 -7.46 -12.28
C TYR A 68 -0.44 -7.11 -13.41
N TYR A 69 0.13 -5.90 -13.40
CA TYR A 69 0.91 -5.37 -14.52
C TYR A 69 2.34 -5.00 -14.13
N THR A 70 3.05 -5.99 -13.58
CA THR A 70 4.52 -5.99 -13.47
C THR A 70 5.12 -7.37 -13.76
N LYS A 71 6.43 -7.42 -14.05
CA LYS A 71 7.19 -8.67 -14.02
C LYS A 71 7.43 -9.13 -12.59
N ALA A 72 7.29 -10.43 -12.36
CA ALA A 72 7.68 -11.08 -11.11
C ALA A 72 9.14 -10.74 -10.76
N GLY A 73 9.38 -10.37 -9.49
CA GLY A 73 10.71 -10.04 -8.98
C GLY A 73 11.29 -8.71 -9.46
N TRP A 74 10.50 -7.84 -10.11
CA TRP A 74 11.02 -6.55 -10.57
C TRP A 74 11.58 -5.69 -9.42
N GLY A 75 10.97 -5.78 -8.23
CA GLY A 75 11.39 -5.09 -7.02
C GLY A 75 12.79 -5.46 -6.53
N LEU A 76 13.28 -6.66 -6.85
CA LEU A 76 14.64 -7.10 -6.51
C LEU A 76 15.73 -6.31 -7.26
N GLN A 77 15.36 -5.54 -8.29
CA GLN A 77 16.27 -4.62 -8.97
C GLN A 77 16.39 -3.27 -8.25
N LEU A 78 15.63 -3.06 -7.17
CA LEU A 78 15.67 -1.85 -6.35
C LEU A 78 16.76 -1.96 -5.27
N LYS A 79 17.49 -0.87 -5.04
CA LYS A 79 18.51 -0.83 -4.01
C LYS A 79 17.84 -0.56 -2.67
N THR A 80 17.90 -1.53 -1.76
CA THR A 80 17.44 -1.37 -0.38
C THR A 80 18.62 -1.58 0.59
N PRO A 81 18.68 -0.82 1.70
CA PRO A 81 19.73 -0.96 2.70
C PRO A 81 19.60 -2.30 3.43
N GLU A 82 20.67 -2.70 4.10
CA GLU A 82 20.63 -3.87 4.97
C GLU A 82 19.93 -3.55 6.29
N GLY A 83 18.62 -3.81 6.37
CA GLY A 83 17.87 -3.69 7.63
C GLY A 83 16.53 -2.97 7.46
N THR A 84 16.06 -2.37 8.55
CA THR A 84 14.80 -1.63 8.65
C THR A 84 15.02 -0.11 8.64
N ASP A 85 16.21 0.36 8.26
CA ASP A 85 16.52 1.78 8.17
C ASP A 85 15.90 2.39 6.91
N ASN A 86 14.67 2.89 7.07
CA ASN A 86 13.92 3.50 5.99
C ASN A 86 14.44 4.92 5.65
N HIS A 87 15.29 5.53 6.48
CA HIS A 87 15.92 6.82 6.16
C HIS A 87 16.94 6.67 5.01
N ALA A 88 17.75 5.61 5.03
CA ALA A 88 18.66 5.32 3.92
C ALA A 88 17.91 5.00 2.62
N VAL A 89 16.74 4.34 2.69
CA VAL A 89 15.88 4.09 1.52
C VAL A 89 15.46 5.40 0.85
N ILE A 90 15.12 6.41 1.67
CA ILE A 90 14.63 7.72 1.24
C ILE A 90 15.75 8.62 0.75
N THR A 91 16.94 8.57 1.36
CA THR A 91 18.02 9.54 1.05
C THR A 91 18.99 9.04 -0.01
N ASP A 92 19.12 7.72 -0.21
CA ASP A 92 20.03 7.17 -1.21
C ASP A 92 19.67 7.64 -2.62
N PRO A 93 20.64 8.11 -3.44
CA PRO A 93 20.37 8.51 -4.81
C PRO A 93 19.74 7.39 -5.63
N VAL A 94 18.73 7.73 -6.43
CA VAL A 94 18.13 6.78 -7.39
C VAL A 94 19.11 6.52 -8.53
N SER A 95 19.49 5.25 -8.68
CA SER A 95 20.39 4.81 -9.75
C SER A 95 19.66 4.69 -11.10
N ASN A 96 20.43 4.66 -12.19
CA ASN A 96 19.88 4.41 -13.52
C ASN A 96 19.24 3.03 -13.64
N GLN A 97 19.78 2.01 -12.96
CA GLN A 97 19.22 0.65 -12.98
C GLN A 97 17.82 0.64 -12.38
N GLU A 98 17.64 1.26 -11.22
CA GLU A 98 16.34 1.39 -10.56
C GLU A 98 15.34 2.15 -11.43
N TYR A 99 15.79 3.23 -12.07
CA TYR A 99 14.97 3.99 -13.01
C TYR A 99 14.49 3.14 -14.19
N GLN A 100 15.35 2.28 -14.76
CA GLN A 100 14.95 1.37 -15.84
C GLN A 100 14.01 0.26 -15.34
N ALA A 101 14.25 -0.28 -14.14
CA ALA A 101 13.39 -1.30 -13.54
C ALA A 101 11.96 -0.78 -13.33
N PHE A 102 11.81 0.37 -12.66
CA PHE A 102 10.50 1.01 -12.48
C PHE A 102 9.85 1.36 -13.81
N ARG A 103 10.63 1.91 -14.76
CA ARG A 103 10.11 2.24 -16.08
C ARG A 103 9.56 1.01 -16.81
N ALA A 104 10.28 -0.10 -16.77
CA ALA A 104 9.83 -1.35 -17.38
C ALA A 104 8.54 -1.86 -16.73
N ALA A 105 8.45 -1.79 -15.40
CA ALA A 105 7.23 -2.12 -14.66
C ALA A 105 6.05 -1.23 -15.08
N TYR A 106 6.23 0.09 -15.15
CA TYR A 106 5.21 1.01 -15.63
C TYR A 106 4.78 0.72 -17.08
N GLU A 107 5.74 0.39 -17.95
CA GLU A 107 5.49 0.07 -19.36
C GLU A 107 4.71 -1.24 -19.55
N ASP A 108 4.73 -2.17 -18.58
CA ASP A 108 3.87 -3.37 -18.59
C ASP A 108 2.38 -2.98 -18.46
N LEU A 109 2.03 -2.02 -17.61
CA LEU A 109 0.66 -1.45 -17.53
C LEU A 109 0.36 -0.53 -18.72
N ALA A 110 1.31 0.35 -19.07
CA ALA A 110 1.21 1.26 -20.21
C ALA A 110 1.58 0.59 -21.55
N SER A 111 1.11 -0.64 -21.74
CA SER A 111 1.31 -1.41 -22.97
C SER A 111 0.09 -1.29 -23.89
N PRO A 112 0.26 -1.24 -25.23
CA PRO A 112 -0.86 -1.30 -26.18
C PRO A 112 -1.63 -2.63 -26.12
N GLU A 113 -1.08 -3.65 -25.48
CA GLU A 113 -1.69 -4.96 -25.27
C GLU A 113 -2.73 -4.94 -24.14
N VAL A 114 -2.65 -3.97 -23.23
CA VAL A 114 -3.63 -3.79 -22.14
C VAL A 114 -4.88 -3.11 -22.69
N LYS A 115 -6.03 -3.79 -22.57
CA LYS A 115 -7.34 -3.30 -23.00
C LYS A 115 -8.26 -3.10 -21.81
N LYS A 116 -9.28 -2.26 -21.99
CA LYS A 116 -10.35 -2.07 -21.00
C LYS A 116 -11.02 -3.39 -20.60
N SER A 117 -11.20 -4.32 -21.53
CA SER A 117 -11.75 -5.66 -21.24
C SER A 117 -10.85 -6.50 -20.33
N ASN A 118 -9.54 -6.29 -20.31
CA ASN A 118 -8.65 -6.95 -19.34
C ASN A 118 -8.92 -6.44 -17.92
N VAL A 119 -9.09 -5.13 -17.77
CA VAL A 119 -9.42 -4.46 -16.50
C VAL A 119 -10.78 -4.93 -15.97
N GLU A 120 -11.80 -4.91 -16.82
CA GLU A 120 -13.15 -5.38 -16.49
C GLU A 120 -13.14 -6.86 -16.06
N ARG A 121 -12.32 -7.70 -16.70
CA ARG A 121 -12.16 -9.10 -16.33
C ARG A 121 -11.56 -9.29 -14.94
N ILE A 122 -10.57 -8.48 -14.55
CA ILE A 122 -9.99 -8.51 -13.20
C ILE A 122 -11.07 -8.17 -12.18
N TYR A 123 -11.79 -7.06 -12.36
CA TYR A 123 -12.86 -6.69 -11.43
C TYR A 123 -14.05 -7.66 -11.42
N ALA A 124 -14.31 -8.37 -12.52
CA ALA A 124 -15.32 -9.43 -12.53
C ALA A 124 -14.91 -10.64 -11.67
N ILE A 125 -13.61 -10.94 -11.59
CA ILE A 125 -13.08 -11.99 -10.70
C ILE A 125 -13.14 -11.50 -9.26
N GLU A 126 -12.71 -10.26 -8.97
CA GLU A 126 -12.80 -9.64 -7.65
C GLU A 126 -14.23 -9.65 -7.07
N LYS A 127 -15.23 -9.34 -7.90
CA LYS A 127 -16.65 -9.32 -7.48
C LYS A 127 -17.28 -10.71 -7.41
N SER A 128 -16.56 -11.77 -7.80
CA SER A 128 -17.14 -13.11 -7.82
C SER A 128 -17.29 -13.67 -6.40
N PHE A 129 -18.38 -14.38 -6.14
CA PHE A 129 -18.62 -15.09 -4.87
C PHE A 129 -17.78 -16.37 -4.73
N LEU A 130 -16.73 -16.52 -5.54
CA LEU A 130 -15.86 -17.68 -5.48
C LEU A 130 -15.05 -17.66 -4.18
N PRO A 131 -14.85 -18.80 -3.51
CA PRO A 131 -13.86 -18.93 -2.45
C PRO A 131 -12.48 -18.44 -2.92
N SER A 132 -11.72 -17.79 -2.04
CA SER A 132 -10.41 -17.19 -2.36
C SER A 132 -9.45 -18.13 -3.12
N VAL A 133 -9.38 -19.41 -2.75
CA VAL A 133 -8.55 -20.41 -3.46
C VAL A 133 -8.99 -20.61 -4.92
N LEU A 134 -10.30 -20.59 -5.17
CA LEU A 134 -10.85 -20.68 -6.52
C LEU A 134 -10.64 -19.38 -7.28
N GLN A 135 -10.75 -18.21 -6.64
CA GLN A 135 -10.38 -16.92 -7.25
C GLN A 135 -8.92 -16.91 -7.68
N GLN A 136 -7.99 -17.33 -6.81
CA GLN A 136 -6.56 -17.43 -7.14
C GLN A 136 -6.30 -18.42 -8.28
N ALA A 137 -7.02 -19.54 -8.33
CA ALA A 137 -6.92 -20.47 -9.44
C ALA A 137 -7.41 -19.85 -10.76
N VAL A 138 -8.52 -19.09 -10.72
CA VAL A 138 -9.00 -18.34 -11.88
C VAL A 138 -7.96 -17.30 -12.30
N TYR A 139 -7.38 -16.54 -11.37
CA TYR A 139 -6.31 -15.60 -11.70
C TYR A 139 -5.11 -16.27 -12.34
N ALA A 140 -4.64 -17.40 -11.80
CA ALA A 140 -3.53 -18.16 -12.37
C ALA A 140 -3.79 -18.64 -13.82
N LEU A 141 -5.04 -18.91 -14.16
CA LEU A 141 -5.44 -19.32 -15.52
C LEU A 141 -5.61 -18.13 -16.47
N VAL A 142 -6.01 -16.98 -15.94
CA VAL A 142 -6.48 -15.83 -16.72
C VAL A 142 -5.42 -14.74 -16.89
N ILE A 143 -4.61 -14.54 -15.86
CA ILE A 143 -3.61 -13.49 -15.78
C ILE A 143 -2.22 -14.11 -15.99
N PRO A 144 -1.53 -13.76 -17.10
CA PRO A 144 -0.23 -14.35 -17.41
C PRO A 144 0.79 -14.21 -16.28
N GLY A 145 1.32 -15.36 -15.83
CA GLY A 145 2.37 -15.42 -14.81
C GLY A 145 1.93 -14.98 -13.41
N TYR A 146 0.63 -14.97 -13.10
CA TYR A 146 0.12 -14.53 -11.79
C TYR A 146 0.72 -15.30 -10.60
N GLY A 147 0.89 -16.62 -10.71
CA GLY A 147 1.54 -17.40 -9.66
C GLY A 147 2.98 -16.94 -9.36
N ASN A 148 3.77 -16.65 -10.40
CA ASN A 148 5.12 -16.13 -10.22
C ASN A 148 5.13 -14.73 -9.61
N LYS A 149 4.12 -13.91 -9.90
CA LYS A 149 3.96 -12.58 -9.29
C LYS A 149 3.72 -12.73 -7.79
N LEU A 150 2.77 -13.58 -7.37
CA LEU A 150 2.52 -13.84 -5.95
C LEU A 150 3.75 -14.34 -5.20
N GLU A 151 4.57 -15.18 -5.83
CA GLU A 151 5.79 -15.68 -5.20
C GLU A 151 6.88 -14.62 -5.08
N ASN A 152 7.07 -13.79 -6.11
CA ASN A 152 8.12 -12.78 -6.22
C ASN A 152 7.51 -11.36 -6.31
N ASN A 153 6.88 -10.93 -5.21
CA ASN A 153 6.20 -9.64 -5.06
C ASN A 153 6.87 -8.77 -3.98
N GLU A 154 8.20 -8.80 -3.88
CA GLU A 154 8.96 -8.10 -2.85
C GLU A 154 8.68 -6.59 -2.83
N ALA A 155 8.38 -6.02 -4.00
CA ALA A 155 8.04 -4.61 -4.17
C ALA A 155 6.79 -4.15 -3.38
N HIS A 156 5.95 -5.07 -2.89
CA HIS A 156 4.81 -4.73 -2.04
C HIS A 156 5.20 -4.52 -0.57
N PHE A 157 6.40 -4.94 -0.17
CA PHE A 157 6.83 -4.94 1.22
C PHE A 157 7.95 -3.93 1.45
N SER A 158 7.91 -3.22 2.58
CA SER A 158 9.02 -2.41 3.04
C SER A 158 10.26 -3.28 3.25
N PRO A 159 11.47 -2.85 2.85
CA PRO A 159 11.82 -1.51 2.33
C PRO A 159 11.63 -1.31 0.82
N TRP A 160 11.32 -2.36 0.05
CA TRP A 160 11.22 -2.25 -1.41
C TRP A 160 10.03 -1.41 -1.87
N SER A 161 8.89 -1.48 -1.18
CA SER A 161 7.71 -0.68 -1.51
C SER A 161 7.96 0.82 -1.36
N LEU A 162 8.62 1.23 -0.26
CA LEU A 162 9.09 2.59 -0.07
C LEU A 162 10.08 2.99 -1.17
N ARG A 163 11.05 2.13 -1.51
CA ARG A 163 12.00 2.42 -2.60
C ARG A 163 11.29 2.56 -3.95
N ALA A 164 10.30 1.72 -4.24
CA ALA A 164 9.50 1.77 -5.44
C ALA A 164 8.74 3.10 -5.56
N TYR A 165 8.16 3.57 -4.45
CA TYR A 165 7.56 4.90 -4.37
C TYR A 165 8.59 6.01 -4.66
N ILE A 166 9.74 6.02 -3.99
CA ILE A 166 10.80 7.02 -4.20
C ILE A 166 11.26 7.08 -5.66
N VAL A 167 11.54 5.92 -6.28
CA VAL A 167 12.00 5.83 -7.67
C VAL A 167 10.89 6.27 -8.63
N GLY A 168 9.65 5.86 -8.34
CA GLY A 168 8.48 6.18 -9.15
C GLY A 168 8.12 7.66 -9.12
N HIS A 169 8.06 8.26 -7.94
CA HIS A 169 7.79 9.68 -7.74
C HIS A 169 8.87 10.55 -8.41
N ARG A 170 10.16 10.20 -8.25
CA ARG A 170 11.24 10.86 -8.98
C ARG A 170 11.08 10.75 -10.49
N SER A 171 10.58 9.62 -10.98
CA SER A 171 10.27 9.43 -12.40
C SER A 171 9.10 10.29 -12.88
N ALA A 172 8.09 10.50 -12.04
CA ALA A 172 6.98 11.41 -12.28
C ALA A 172 7.45 12.88 -12.33
N LEU A 173 8.20 13.34 -11.32
CA LEU A 173 8.75 14.71 -11.27
C LEU A 173 9.65 15.01 -12.47
N ARG A 174 10.44 14.03 -12.96
CA ARG A 174 11.19 14.20 -14.20
C ARG A 174 10.30 14.45 -15.41
N MET A 175 9.14 13.80 -15.53
CA MET A 175 8.20 14.07 -16.63
C MET A 175 7.52 15.43 -16.44
N ALA A 176 7.17 15.79 -15.20
CA ALA A 176 6.63 17.10 -14.88
C ALA A 176 7.61 18.23 -15.25
N GLN A 177 8.93 18.03 -15.03
CA GLN A 177 9.97 18.98 -15.46
C GLN A 177 10.01 19.17 -16.97
N LEU A 178 9.87 18.09 -17.75
CA LEU A 178 9.80 18.21 -19.20
C LEU A 178 8.51 18.92 -19.65
N ALA A 179 7.39 18.67 -18.97
CA ALA A 179 6.13 19.38 -19.23
C ALA A 179 6.24 20.88 -18.92
N TYR A 180 6.86 21.24 -17.80
CA TYR A 180 7.11 22.64 -17.42
C TYR A 180 8.00 23.34 -18.44
N GLN A 181 9.10 22.71 -18.88
CA GLN A 181 9.96 23.27 -19.93
C GLN A 181 9.25 23.45 -21.28
N CYS A 182 8.35 22.52 -21.66
CA CYS A 182 7.50 22.73 -22.83
C CYS A 182 6.63 23.98 -22.68
N ARG A 183 6.03 24.19 -21.51
CA ARG A 183 5.22 25.40 -21.25
C ARG A 183 6.06 26.66 -21.36
N GLN A 184 7.22 26.70 -20.69
CA GLN A 184 8.13 27.85 -20.76
C GLN A 184 8.56 28.17 -22.19
N LEU A 185 8.86 27.14 -22.99
CA LEU A 185 9.22 27.30 -24.39
C LEU A 185 8.05 27.85 -25.23
N ALA A 186 6.84 27.33 -25.02
CA ALA A 186 5.63 27.82 -25.70
C ALA A 186 5.29 29.27 -25.33
N GLU A 187 5.57 29.68 -24.09
CA GLU A 187 5.38 31.05 -23.58
C GLU A 187 6.55 31.99 -23.95
N GLY A 188 7.60 31.50 -24.61
CA GLY A 188 8.78 32.28 -24.98
C GLY A 188 9.67 32.69 -23.81
N GLN A 189 9.53 32.04 -22.65
CA GLN A 189 10.34 32.31 -21.45
C GLN A 189 11.74 31.71 -21.53
N ILE A 190 11.91 30.64 -22.31
CA ILE A 190 13.20 29.98 -22.55
C ILE A 190 13.40 29.70 -24.04
N THR A 191 14.65 29.52 -24.45
CA THR A 191 15.03 29.08 -25.80
C THR A 191 15.31 27.57 -25.86
N GLU A 192 15.44 27.02 -27.07
CA GLU A 192 15.76 25.60 -27.25
C GLU A 192 17.13 25.20 -26.69
N GLU A 193 18.09 26.13 -26.59
CA GLU A 193 19.42 25.85 -26.01
C GLU A 193 19.36 25.60 -24.50
N GLN A 194 18.32 26.11 -23.82
CA GLN A 194 18.12 25.98 -22.39
C GLN A 194 17.33 24.71 -22.01
N LEU A 195 16.83 23.96 -22.99
CA LEU A 195 16.05 22.75 -22.74
C LEU A 195 16.92 21.62 -22.17
N HIS A 196 16.29 20.77 -21.36
CA HIS A 196 16.88 19.49 -20.99
C HIS A 196 17.21 18.70 -22.27
N SER A 197 18.40 18.09 -22.32
CA SER A 197 18.95 17.44 -23.51
C SER A 197 17.99 16.43 -24.15
N LYS A 198 17.29 15.65 -23.32
CA LYS A 198 16.29 14.68 -23.78
C LYS A 198 15.06 15.33 -24.43
N LEU A 199 14.60 16.48 -23.94
CA LEU A 199 13.48 17.21 -24.55
C LEU A 199 13.88 17.80 -25.89
N ALA A 200 15.07 18.41 -25.97
CA ALA A 200 15.62 18.93 -27.21
C ALA A 200 15.79 17.81 -28.27
N GLU A 201 16.28 16.63 -27.85
CA GLU A 201 16.37 15.45 -28.72
C GLU A 201 14.99 15.01 -29.23
N ASN A 202 14.01 14.91 -28.33
CA ASN A 202 12.66 14.50 -28.67
C ASN A 202 11.98 15.48 -29.65
N LEU A 203 12.11 16.79 -29.45
CA LEU A 203 11.59 17.80 -30.38
C LEU A 203 12.24 17.69 -31.77
N ARG A 204 13.58 17.50 -31.83
CA ARG A 204 14.27 17.24 -33.11
C ARG A 204 13.75 15.99 -33.81
N ASN A 205 13.51 14.91 -33.07
CA ASN A 205 12.99 13.67 -33.62
C ASN A 205 11.55 13.83 -34.13
N ILE A 206 10.70 14.56 -33.40
CA ILE A 206 9.33 14.87 -33.84
C ILE A 206 9.34 15.69 -35.13
N ARG A 207 10.16 16.75 -35.21
CA ARG A 207 10.26 17.59 -36.42
C ARG A 207 10.73 16.82 -37.65
N LYS A 208 11.60 15.83 -37.47
CA LYS A 208 12.06 14.94 -38.56
C LYS A 208 10.94 14.04 -39.08
N ASN A 209 9.97 13.65 -38.25
CA ASN A 209 8.88 12.76 -38.65
C ASN A 209 7.62 13.01 -37.80
N LYS A 210 6.90 14.10 -38.10
CA LYS A 210 5.71 14.52 -37.35
C LYS A 210 4.63 13.44 -37.34
N SER A 211 4.39 12.79 -38.47
CA SER A 211 3.33 11.77 -38.62
C SER A 211 3.56 10.55 -37.76
N LYS A 212 4.80 10.08 -37.59
CA LYS A 212 5.13 8.94 -36.72
C LYS A 212 4.68 9.14 -35.27
N TYR A 213 4.71 10.38 -34.78
CA TYR A 213 4.38 10.72 -33.40
C TYR A 213 3.00 11.39 -33.24
N GLY A 214 2.17 11.36 -34.30
CA GLY A 214 0.81 11.89 -34.28
C GLY A 214 0.73 13.42 -34.33
N PHE A 215 1.69 14.08 -34.99
CA PHE A 215 1.78 15.54 -35.11
C PHE A 215 1.69 16.07 -36.55
N ALA A 216 1.22 15.27 -37.52
CA ALA A 216 1.33 15.54 -38.95
C ALA A 216 0.93 16.97 -39.37
N GLU A 217 -0.21 17.45 -38.87
CA GLU A 217 -0.79 18.76 -39.25
C GLU A 217 -0.50 19.87 -38.23
N LYS A 218 0.39 19.64 -37.27
CA LYS A 218 0.62 20.58 -36.17
C LYS A 218 1.78 21.53 -36.44
N SER A 219 1.56 22.81 -36.17
CA SER A 219 2.62 23.81 -36.08
C SER A 219 3.58 23.49 -34.95
N ASP A 220 4.77 24.09 -34.97
CA ASP A 220 5.79 23.82 -33.95
C ASP A 220 5.34 24.26 -32.55
N LEU A 221 4.58 25.35 -32.44
CA LEU A 221 4.00 25.78 -31.16
C LEU A 221 2.98 24.74 -30.64
N GLU A 222 2.08 24.25 -31.51
CA GLU A 222 1.10 23.23 -31.13
C GLU A 222 1.76 21.92 -30.71
N ILE A 223 2.88 21.53 -31.37
CA ILE A 223 3.69 20.38 -30.98
C ILE A 223 4.23 20.54 -29.57
N VAL A 224 4.83 21.70 -29.25
CA VAL A 224 5.42 21.96 -27.94
C VAL A 224 4.34 21.94 -26.85
N VAL A 225 3.20 22.60 -27.09
CA VAL A 225 2.07 22.64 -26.14
C VAL A 225 1.52 21.25 -25.87
N GLU A 226 1.20 20.48 -26.91
CA GLU A 226 0.66 19.14 -26.75
C GLU A 226 1.69 18.17 -26.15
N LEU A 227 2.97 18.27 -26.53
CA LEU A 227 4.03 17.46 -25.94
C LEU A 227 4.14 17.73 -24.43
N GLY A 228 4.00 18.99 -24.00
CA GLY A 228 3.91 19.35 -22.58
C GLY A 228 2.74 18.67 -21.87
N GLN A 229 1.55 18.69 -22.48
CA GLN A 229 0.36 18.00 -21.96
C GLN A 229 0.56 16.47 -21.86
N ARG A 230 1.21 15.85 -22.85
CA ARG A 230 1.53 14.42 -22.84
C ARG A 230 2.53 14.06 -21.73
N TYR A 231 3.55 14.87 -21.50
CA TYR A 231 4.48 14.68 -20.37
C TYR A 231 3.79 14.85 -19.01
N HIS A 232 2.92 15.85 -18.87
CA HIS A 232 2.14 16.06 -17.65
C HIS A 232 1.25 14.84 -17.35
N ALA A 233 0.51 14.34 -18.33
CA ALA A 233 -0.31 13.14 -18.14
C ALA A 233 0.53 11.90 -17.78
N MET A 234 1.70 11.73 -18.41
CA MET A 234 2.65 10.67 -18.05
C MET A 234 3.24 10.84 -16.65
N ALA A 235 3.43 12.08 -16.17
CA ALA A 235 3.88 12.36 -14.82
C ALA A 235 2.85 11.85 -13.80
N VAL A 236 1.59 12.26 -13.96
CA VAL A 236 0.47 11.83 -13.12
C VAL A 236 0.32 10.30 -13.15
N ALA A 237 0.34 9.69 -14.33
CA ALA A 237 0.20 8.24 -14.47
C ALA A 237 1.34 7.46 -13.77
N ARG A 238 2.58 7.96 -13.83
CA ARG A 238 3.71 7.31 -13.14
C ARG A 238 3.63 7.46 -11.63
N ASP A 239 3.15 8.60 -11.14
CA ASP A 239 2.99 8.79 -9.71
C ASP A 239 1.90 7.88 -9.17
N LEU A 240 0.74 7.84 -9.84
CA LEU A 240 -0.36 6.90 -9.52
C LEU A 240 0.09 5.44 -9.58
N PHE A 241 0.96 5.07 -10.52
CA PHE A 241 1.54 3.72 -10.57
C PHE A 241 2.44 3.45 -9.34
N ALA A 242 3.24 4.44 -8.94
CA ALA A 242 4.06 4.35 -7.73
C ALA A 242 3.20 4.30 -6.46
N MET A 243 2.02 4.93 -6.49
CA MET A 243 1.09 4.96 -5.37
C MET A 243 0.54 3.59 -4.96
N HIS A 244 0.58 2.59 -5.84
CA HIS A 244 0.31 1.21 -5.46
C HIS A 244 1.22 0.77 -4.30
N PHE A 245 2.53 0.88 -4.51
CA PHE A 245 3.54 0.50 -3.50
C PHE A 245 3.55 1.44 -2.30
N TYR A 246 3.21 2.72 -2.49
CA TYR A 246 2.99 3.66 -1.39
C TYR A 246 1.80 3.22 -0.51
N SER A 247 0.68 2.84 -1.13
CA SER A 247 -0.52 2.43 -0.41
C SER A 247 -0.35 1.10 0.31
N ASP A 248 0.43 0.17 -0.25
CA ASP A 248 0.81 -1.05 0.48
C ASP A 248 1.47 -0.75 1.83
N HIS A 249 2.20 0.35 1.97
CA HIS A 249 2.79 0.75 3.24
C HIS A 249 1.77 1.05 4.36
N PHE A 250 0.48 1.21 4.01
CA PHE A 250 -0.61 1.43 4.96
C PHE A 250 -1.27 0.12 5.42
N ALA A 251 -0.72 -1.03 5.05
CA ALA A 251 -1.07 -2.34 5.59
C ALA A 251 0.05 -2.85 6.51
N ALA A 252 -0.28 -3.26 7.74
CA ALA A 252 0.72 -3.66 8.74
C ALA A 252 1.63 -4.81 8.29
N GLY A 253 1.08 -5.81 7.62
CA GLY A 253 1.78 -6.94 7.02
C GLY A 253 2.69 -6.55 5.85
N HIS A 254 2.77 -5.28 5.47
CA HIS A 254 3.67 -4.76 4.45
C HIS A 254 4.78 -3.86 5.02
N LEU A 255 4.74 -3.55 6.32
CA LEU A 255 5.73 -2.70 6.99
C LEU A 255 7.09 -3.39 7.18
N SER A 256 8.07 -2.62 7.66
CA SER A 256 9.49 -3.00 7.73
C SER A 256 9.78 -4.25 8.56
N ARG A 257 8.86 -4.68 9.43
CA ARG A 257 8.96 -5.95 10.17
C ARG A 257 9.08 -7.15 9.22
N MET A 258 8.37 -7.13 8.10
CA MET A 258 8.47 -8.16 7.07
C MET A 258 9.82 -8.11 6.39
N GLY A 259 10.23 -6.94 5.88
CA GLY A 259 11.61 -6.69 5.45
C GLY A 259 12.24 -7.84 4.66
N LYS A 260 13.50 -8.16 4.99
CA LYS A 260 14.23 -9.28 4.39
C LYS A 260 13.60 -10.66 4.68
N LEU A 261 12.71 -10.82 5.67
CA LEU A 261 12.03 -12.10 5.88
C LEU A 261 11.16 -12.49 4.67
N ARG A 262 10.69 -11.52 3.87
CA ARG A 262 9.95 -11.78 2.63
C ARG A 262 10.72 -12.66 1.64
N THR A 263 12.04 -12.53 1.60
CA THR A 263 12.94 -13.30 0.72
C THR A 263 13.63 -14.44 1.47
N LEU A 264 14.11 -14.19 2.70
CA LEU A 264 14.90 -15.16 3.47
C LEU A 264 14.11 -16.41 3.87
N LEU A 265 12.83 -16.28 4.26
CA LEU A 265 12.02 -17.44 4.65
C LEU A 265 11.77 -18.39 3.46
N PRO A 266 11.24 -17.93 2.31
CA PRO A 266 11.12 -18.76 1.11
C PRO A 266 12.44 -19.40 0.67
N GLU A 267 13.54 -18.64 0.64
CA GLU A 267 14.84 -19.13 0.19
C GLU A 267 15.36 -20.27 1.09
N ARG A 268 15.34 -20.07 2.41
CA ARG A 268 15.90 -21.03 3.38
C ARG A 268 15.03 -22.25 3.58
N PHE A 269 13.71 -22.11 3.46
CA PHE A 269 12.74 -23.18 3.70
C PHE A 269 11.91 -23.50 2.45
N LYS A 270 12.57 -23.54 1.28
CA LYS A 270 11.95 -23.80 -0.03
C LYS A 270 11.29 -25.17 -0.16
N THR A 271 11.78 -26.18 0.57
CA THR A 271 11.25 -27.55 0.51
C THR A 271 9.79 -27.54 0.96
N LEU A 272 8.88 -28.06 0.11
CA LEU A 272 7.43 -28.06 0.35
C LEU A 272 6.83 -26.65 0.55
N SER A 273 7.49 -25.60 0.03
CA SER A 273 7.06 -24.20 0.14
C SER A 273 6.81 -23.75 1.59
N LEU A 274 7.51 -24.36 2.56
CA LEU A 274 7.32 -24.06 3.99
C LEU A 274 7.60 -22.58 4.28
N GLY A 275 8.66 -22.02 3.70
CA GLY A 275 9.03 -20.61 3.86
C GLY A 275 7.92 -19.65 3.41
N SER A 276 7.34 -19.88 2.23
CA SER A 276 6.22 -19.09 1.70
C SER A 276 4.97 -19.18 2.57
N ILE A 277 4.71 -20.35 3.18
CA ILE A 277 3.60 -20.49 4.12
C ILE A 277 3.88 -19.68 5.40
N LEU A 278 5.09 -19.78 5.96
CA LEU A 278 5.44 -19.10 7.20
C LEU A 278 5.38 -17.57 7.05
N VAL A 279 5.91 -17.03 5.96
CA VAL A 279 5.88 -15.58 5.73
C VAL A 279 4.45 -15.06 5.54
N ASN A 280 3.56 -15.83 4.90
CA ASN A 280 2.14 -15.45 4.80
C ASN A 280 1.43 -15.49 6.16
N ASN A 281 1.84 -16.37 7.08
CA ASN A 281 1.27 -16.35 8.44
C ASN A 281 1.72 -15.10 9.21
N MET A 282 2.96 -14.67 9.04
CA MET A 282 3.47 -13.43 9.63
C MET A 282 2.73 -12.20 9.07
N HIS A 283 2.60 -12.13 7.75
CA HIS A 283 1.80 -11.12 7.06
C HIS A 283 0.39 -11.00 7.63
N ASN A 284 -0.31 -12.13 7.73
CA ASN A 284 -1.69 -12.16 8.20
C ASN A 284 -1.81 -11.84 9.70
N GLU A 285 -0.85 -12.26 10.53
CA GLU A 285 -0.82 -11.92 11.96
C GLU A 285 -0.65 -10.41 12.16
N ASP A 286 0.32 -9.80 11.49
CA ASP A 286 0.55 -8.34 11.59
C ASP A 286 -0.67 -7.56 11.07
N ASN A 287 -1.32 -8.02 10.00
CA ASN A 287 -2.56 -7.44 9.47
C ASN A 287 -3.73 -7.51 10.48
N ALA A 288 -3.88 -8.64 11.18
CA ALA A 288 -4.99 -8.87 12.10
C ALA A 288 -4.81 -8.17 13.45
N ASP A 289 -3.60 -8.23 14.03
CA ASP A 289 -3.32 -7.71 15.37
C ASP A 289 -2.84 -6.25 15.39
N SER A 290 -2.64 -5.65 14.20
CA SER A 290 -2.16 -4.28 13.95
C SER A 290 -0.73 -4.01 14.43
N ILE A 291 -0.12 -2.95 13.88
CA ILE A 291 1.17 -2.43 14.33
C ILE A 291 0.98 -0.98 14.78
N THR A 292 1.60 -0.59 15.88
CA THR A 292 1.63 0.81 16.28
C THR A 292 2.64 1.56 15.42
N ALA A 293 2.18 2.60 14.75
CA ALA A 293 2.97 3.38 13.83
C ALA A 293 3.06 4.85 14.22
N THR A 294 4.05 5.52 13.65
CA THR A 294 4.25 6.96 13.68
C THR A 294 4.51 7.46 12.26
N ASN A 295 4.47 8.78 12.06
CA ASN A 295 4.79 9.41 10.78
C ASN A 295 6.13 10.17 10.93
N PRO A 296 7.27 9.46 10.95
CA PRO A 296 8.55 10.05 11.35
C PRO A 296 9.08 11.06 10.34
N PHE A 297 8.54 11.05 9.11
CA PHE A 297 8.96 11.93 8.03
C PHE A 297 8.13 13.22 7.94
N THR A 298 7.27 13.48 8.93
CA THR A 298 6.59 14.78 9.03
C THR A 298 7.67 15.86 9.20
N PRO A 299 7.77 16.86 8.30
CA PRO A 299 8.72 17.94 8.45
C PRO A 299 8.46 18.63 9.78
N VAL A 300 9.42 18.57 10.70
CA VAL A 300 9.42 19.44 11.87
C VAL A 300 9.65 20.83 11.32
N LEU A 301 8.61 21.68 11.31
CA LEU A 301 8.82 23.09 11.04
C LEU A 301 9.64 23.64 12.21
N GLU A 302 10.97 23.63 12.08
CA GLU A 302 11.86 24.46 12.88
C GLU A 302 11.49 25.93 12.59
N GLY A 303 10.44 26.39 13.27
CA GLY A 303 10.09 27.79 13.29
C GLY A 303 11.30 28.54 13.80
N LYS A 304 11.74 29.53 13.02
CA LYS A 304 12.64 30.59 13.49
C LYS A 304 12.25 30.97 14.91
N ASP A 305 13.11 30.63 15.87
CA ASP A 305 13.23 31.15 17.23
C ASP A 305 12.14 32.15 17.67
N LYS A 306 10.90 31.70 17.79
CA LYS A 306 9.95 32.33 18.70
C LYS A 306 10.02 31.50 19.95
N GLN A 307 10.80 31.95 20.93
CA GLN A 307 10.85 31.32 22.24
C GLN A 307 9.41 31.02 22.72
N GLY A 308 9.06 29.74 22.78
CA GLY A 308 7.78 29.26 23.33
C GLY A 308 6.73 28.73 22.36
N GLU A 309 6.95 28.74 21.04
CA GLU A 309 6.07 28.04 20.09
C GLU A 309 6.66 26.64 19.79
N GLU A 310 5.94 25.57 20.14
CA GLU A 310 6.31 24.23 19.70
C GLU A 310 6.25 24.17 18.15
N PRO A 311 7.23 23.51 17.49
CA PRO A 311 7.20 23.33 16.05
C PRO A 311 5.86 22.70 15.64
N PHE A 312 5.31 23.10 14.50
CA PHE A 312 4.12 22.45 13.95
C PHE A 312 4.46 20.99 13.67
N ALA A 313 4.02 20.12 14.55
CA ALA A 313 3.91 18.69 14.37
C ALA A 313 2.43 18.39 14.10
N MET A 314 2.13 17.58 13.09
CA MET A 314 0.81 16.95 13.05
C MET A 314 0.70 16.08 14.31
N LEU A 315 -0.12 16.50 15.29
CA LEU A 315 -0.39 15.80 16.55
C LEU A 315 -0.60 14.30 16.26
N HIS A 316 0.28 13.40 16.69
CA HIS A 316 0.38 12.79 18.03
C HIS A 316 -0.89 12.02 18.43
N GLU A 317 -1.01 10.74 18.06
CA GLU A 317 -1.61 9.67 18.89
C GLU A 317 -1.41 8.28 18.26
N ASP A 318 -1.79 7.23 18.98
CA ASP A 318 -1.48 5.80 18.78
C ASP A 318 -2.05 5.17 17.51
N ASN A 319 -1.63 5.65 16.33
CA ASN A 319 -2.09 5.12 15.06
C ASN A 319 -1.75 3.64 14.95
N LYS A 320 -2.80 2.83 14.95
CA LYS A 320 -2.71 1.43 14.58
C LYS A 320 -2.85 1.36 13.08
N VAL A 321 -1.82 0.84 12.44
CA VAL A 321 -1.90 0.40 11.06
C VAL A 321 -2.50 -1.00 11.12
N TYR A 322 -3.68 -1.15 10.56
CA TYR A 322 -4.30 -2.45 10.33
C TYR A 322 -3.89 -2.98 8.95
N GLY A 323 -4.38 -4.15 8.58
CA GLY A 323 -3.93 -4.85 7.40
C GLY A 323 -4.80 -4.72 6.16
N ASP A 324 -4.49 -5.60 5.21
CA ASP A 324 -5.34 -5.84 4.04
C ASP A 324 -6.77 -6.19 4.46
N GLY A 325 -7.75 -5.63 3.75
CA GLY A 325 -9.17 -5.87 4.00
C GLY A 325 -9.80 -4.96 5.04
N THR A 326 -9.01 -4.13 5.75
CA THR A 326 -9.53 -3.23 6.79
C THR A 326 -9.69 -1.79 6.34
N TYR A 327 -9.42 -1.44 5.07
CA TYR A 327 -9.49 -0.04 4.60
C TYR A 327 -10.86 0.61 4.80
N PHE A 328 -11.93 -0.18 4.65
CA PHE A 328 -13.32 0.26 4.82
C PHE A 328 -13.85 0.11 6.25
N GLU A 329 -13.04 -0.42 7.18
CA GLU A 329 -13.44 -0.56 8.56
C GLU A 329 -13.30 0.77 9.30
N ARG A 330 -14.34 1.14 10.05
CA ARG A 330 -14.35 2.38 10.84
C ARG A 330 -13.17 2.48 11.83
N SER A 331 -12.66 1.35 12.31
CA SER A 331 -11.48 1.27 13.17
C SER A 331 -10.17 1.69 12.48
N ASN A 332 -10.17 1.83 11.16
CA ASN A 332 -9.01 2.13 10.33
C ASN A 332 -9.15 3.47 9.57
N ASP A 333 -10.22 4.25 9.84
CA ASP A 333 -10.51 5.52 9.14
C ASP A 333 -9.33 6.51 9.18
N GLU A 334 -8.62 6.60 10.30
CA GLU A 334 -7.47 7.50 10.46
C GLU A 334 -6.32 7.14 9.52
N ASN A 335 -5.98 5.84 9.45
CA ASN A 335 -4.95 5.31 8.55
C ASN A 335 -5.36 5.50 7.08
N SER A 336 -6.63 5.22 6.75
CA SER A 336 -7.20 5.45 5.42
C SER A 336 -7.15 6.93 5.03
N ASN A 337 -7.43 7.86 5.94
CA ASN A 337 -7.32 9.30 5.70
C ASN A 337 -5.87 9.74 5.48
N MET A 338 -4.92 9.21 6.26
CA MET A 338 -3.49 9.48 6.06
C MET A 338 -3.00 8.99 4.70
N LEU A 339 -3.48 7.83 4.24
CA LEU A 339 -3.19 7.32 2.91
C LEU A 339 -3.59 8.32 1.82
N ILE A 340 -4.86 8.76 1.83
CA ILE A 340 -5.37 9.72 0.84
C ILE A 340 -4.56 11.02 0.88
N ASN A 341 -4.33 11.57 2.07
CA ASN A 341 -3.55 12.80 2.24
C ASN A 341 -2.13 12.66 1.68
N GLY A 342 -1.49 11.51 1.88
CA GLY A 342 -0.16 11.22 1.33
C GLY A 342 -0.15 11.15 -0.20
N MET A 343 -1.13 10.45 -0.78
CA MET A 343 -1.27 10.34 -2.24
C MET A 343 -1.53 11.72 -2.89
N ASP A 344 -2.41 12.52 -2.29
CA ASP A 344 -2.69 13.89 -2.75
C ASP A 344 -1.46 14.79 -2.63
N ASN A 345 -0.70 14.71 -1.53
CA ASN A 345 0.51 15.51 -1.33
C ASN A 345 1.64 15.13 -2.29
N SER A 346 1.76 13.84 -2.65
CA SER A 346 2.68 13.42 -3.70
C SER A 346 2.33 14.07 -5.04
N LEU A 347 1.07 13.99 -5.47
CA LEU A 347 0.63 14.66 -6.70
C LEU A 347 0.71 16.19 -6.61
N GLY A 348 0.62 16.73 -5.40
CA GLY A 348 0.88 18.14 -5.10
C GLY A 348 2.29 18.60 -5.48
N ASP A 349 3.29 17.72 -5.45
CA ASP A 349 4.65 18.05 -5.88
C ASP A 349 4.75 18.23 -7.40
N ILE A 350 3.99 17.43 -8.16
CA ILE A 350 3.84 17.63 -9.61
C ILE A 350 3.15 18.96 -9.90
N ALA A 351 2.05 19.25 -9.19
CA ALA A 351 1.31 20.50 -9.37
C ALA A 351 2.16 21.73 -9.05
N ARG A 352 2.94 21.68 -7.96
CA ARG A 352 3.88 22.75 -7.59
C ARG A 352 4.94 22.96 -8.66
N LEU A 353 5.61 21.90 -9.09
CA LEU A 353 6.62 21.97 -10.14
C LEU A 353 6.03 22.56 -11.43
N LEU A 354 4.83 22.13 -11.83
CA LEU A 354 4.15 22.70 -12.98
C LEU A 354 3.73 24.15 -12.76
N HIS A 355 3.42 24.58 -11.54
CA HIS A 355 3.02 25.94 -11.25
C HIS A 355 4.23 26.89 -11.33
N ASP A 356 5.26 26.67 -10.52
CA ASP A 356 6.36 27.62 -10.31
C ASP A 356 7.76 27.10 -10.69
N GLY A 357 7.88 25.84 -11.13
CA GLY A 357 9.16 25.22 -11.50
C GLY A 357 9.92 24.60 -10.33
N THR A 358 9.37 24.63 -9.11
CA THR A 358 10.03 24.09 -7.91
C THR A 358 9.87 22.57 -7.87
N MET A 359 10.96 21.86 -8.14
CA MET A 359 11.05 20.41 -7.92
C MET A 359 11.46 20.14 -6.46
N ARG A 360 10.70 19.29 -5.77
CA ARG A 360 11.08 18.85 -4.43
C ARG A 360 12.27 17.89 -4.45
N GLU A 361 13.10 18.00 -3.42
CA GLU A 361 14.15 17.03 -3.14
C GLU A 361 13.58 15.75 -2.52
N GLN A 362 14.32 14.65 -2.66
CA GLN A 362 13.86 13.28 -2.41
C GLN A 362 13.40 13.02 -0.97
N ASP A 363 14.11 13.61 -0.01
CA ASP A 363 13.81 13.57 1.43
C ASP A 363 12.61 14.46 1.83
N ASN A 364 12.14 15.29 0.91
CA ASN A 364 11.08 16.27 1.14
C ASN A 364 9.83 16.00 0.31
N TYR A 365 9.71 14.84 -0.35
CA TYR A 365 8.53 14.46 -1.12
C TYR A 365 7.27 14.53 -0.26
N GLY A 366 6.22 15.14 -0.80
CA GLY A 366 5.00 15.47 -0.07
C GLY A 366 4.34 14.25 0.57
N GLY A 367 4.31 13.12 -0.14
CA GLY A 367 3.74 11.87 0.36
C GLY A 367 4.48 11.30 1.59
N LEU A 368 5.79 11.53 1.74
CA LEU A 368 6.54 10.97 2.87
C LEU A 368 6.01 11.47 4.22
N THR A 369 5.52 12.70 4.27
CA THR A 369 4.89 13.32 5.45
C THR A 369 3.85 12.41 6.14
N PHE A 370 3.15 11.58 5.37
CA PHE A 370 2.03 10.76 5.85
C PHE A 370 2.36 9.27 5.91
N LEU A 371 3.56 8.87 5.46
CA LEU A 371 3.93 7.46 5.37
C LEU A 371 4.12 6.88 6.78
N PRO A 372 3.39 5.81 7.15
CA PRO A 372 3.51 5.22 8.47
C PRO A 372 4.77 4.36 8.57
N GLU A 373 5.40 4.39 9.75
CA GLU A 373 6.52 3.54 10.12
C GLU A 373 6.31 2.96 11.51
N ILE A 374 6.93 1.80 11.77
CA ILE A 374 6.84 1.16 13.09
C ILE A 374 7.40 2.10 14.17
N ASP A 375 6.58 2.43 15.15
CA ASP A 375 7.00 3.28 16.27
C ASP A 375 7.69 2.43 17.34
N SER A 376 9.02 2.32 17.25
CA SER A 376 9.83 1.59 18.25
C SER A 376 9.85 2.26 19.63
N GLY A 377 9.38 3.51 19.75
CA GLY A 377 9.23 4.24 21.02
C GLY A 377 7.94 3.88 21.77
N LYS A 378 7.06 3.07 21.18
CA LYS A 378 5.79 2.62 21.77
C LYS A 378 5.75 1.11 21.96
N PRO A 379 4.79 0.58 22.76
CA PRO A 379 4.57 -0.84 22.85
C PRO A 379 4.26 -1.46 21.48
N GLN A 380 4.85 -2.60 21.19
CA GLN A 380 4.70 -3.32 19.92
C GLN A 380 4.30 -4.77 20.18
N PRO A 381 3.46 -5.38 19.32
CA PRO A 381 3.23 -6.81 19.37
C PRO A 381 4.54 -7.58 19.11
N GLN A 382 4.72 -8.65 19.87
CA GLN A 382 5.85 -9.55 19.77
C GLN A 382 5.92 -10.18 18.36
N PRO A 383 7.02 -9.99 17.58
CA PRO A 383 7.10 -10.49 16.21
C PRO A 383 7.01 -12.02 16.10
N LEU A 384 6.31 -12.54 15.09
CA LEU A 384 6.29 -13.99 14.86
C LEU A 384 7.67 -14.53 14.47
N PHE A 385 8.39 -13.79 13.63
CA PHE A 385 9.76 -14.11 13.20
C PHE A 385 10.71 -12.93 13.37
N ILE A 386 11.98 -13.24 13.62
CA ILE A 386 13.06 -12.25 13.72
C ILE A 386 14.26 -12.80 12.94
N ALA A 387 14.78 -12.02 11.98
CA ALA A 387 16.03 -12.31 11.30
C ALA A 387 17.20 -11.68 12.09
N LYS A 388 18.21 -12.48 12.45
CA LYS A 388 19.44 -12.00 13.10
C LYS A 388 20.66 -12.67 12.47
N GLY A 389 21.42 -11.89 11.69
CA GLY A 389 22.52 -12.42 10.88
C GLY A 389 22.02 -13.52 9.93
N ASP A 390 22.71 -14.65 9.95
CA ASP A 390 22.35 -15.83 9.14
C ASP A 390 21.26 -16.70 9.77
N ASP A 391 20.64 -16.28 10.87
CA ASP A 391 19.64 -17.07 11.59
C ASP A 391 18.25 -16.43 11.58
N ILE A 392 17.22 -17.27 11.60
CA ILE A 392 15.82 -16.86 11.80
C ILE A 392 15.34 -17.47 13.10
N TYR A 393 14.71 -16.66 13.93
CA TYR A 393 14.08 -17.04 15.19
C TYR A 393 12.57 -16.95 15.04
N TYR A 394 11.84 -17.79 15.78
CA TYR A 394 10.38 -17.78 15.81
C TYR A 394 9.84 -17.84 17.23
N ARG A 395 8.66 -17.26 17.43
CA ARG A 395 7.92 -17.33 18.71
C ARG A 395 7.48 -18.77 18.99
N LYS A 396 7.93 -19.36 20.11
CA LYS A 396 7.65 -20.77 20.49
C LYS A 396 6.16 -21.08 20.61
N ASN A 397 5.37 -20.09 21.07
CA ASN A 397 3.92 -20.19 21.11
C ASN A 397 3.31 -19.21 20.09
N PRO A 398 2.89 -19.67 18.90
CA PRO A 398 2.34 -18.78 17.89
C PRO A 398 0.98 -18.21 18.27
N TRP A 399 0.27 -18.75 19.27
CA TRP A 399 -1.09 -18.31 19.63
C TRP A 399 -1.13 -17.19 20.67
N ILE A 400 -0.01 -16.88 21.31
CA ILE A 400 0.07 -15.85 22.35
C ILE A 400 1.00 -14.76 21.86
N ILE A 401 0.48 -13.55 21.72
CA ILE A 401 1.21 -12.37 21.29
C ILE A 401 1.37 -11.47 22.51
N LYS A 402 2.60 -11.32 23.00
CA LYS A 402 2.86 -10.36 24.08
C LYS A 402 2.95 -8.96 23.47
N GLN A 403 2.34 -7.97 24.10
CA GLN A 403 2.70 -6.58 23.87
C GLN A 403 4.02 -6.30 24.61
N LEU A 404 5.06 -5.97 23.87
CA LEU A 404 6.38 -5.66 24.38
C LEU A 404 6.50 -4.15 24.55
N ASN A 405 6.97 -3.68 25.71
CA ASN A 405 7.35 -2.26 25.85
C ASN A 405 8.59 -1.97 24.97
N PRO A 406 8.94 -0.69 24.72
CA PRO A 406 10.05 -0.32 23.83
C PRO A 406 11.38 -1.03 24.16
N ALA A 407 11.75 -1.09 25.44
CA ALA A 407 13.01 -1.72 25.87
C ALA A 407 13.02 -3.23 25.64
N ASP A 408 11.91 -3.91 25.95
CA ASP A 408 11.77 -5.35 25.70
C ASP A 408 11.69 -5.68 24.21
N TYR A 409 11.05 -4.82 23.41
CA TYR A 409 10.99 -4.96 21.95
C TYR A 409 12.38 -4.84 21.33
N GLU A 410 13.12 -3.78 21.68
CA GLU A 410 14.50 -3.58 21.22
C GLU A 410 15.41 -4.74 21.64
N LYS A 411 15.34 -5.16 22.91
CA LYS A 411 16.10 -6.30 23.43
C LYS A 411 15.78 -7.59 22.66
N THR A 412 14.50 -7.82 22.37
CA THR A 412 14.03 -9.00 21.63
C THR A 412 14.54 -9.03 20.20
N LEU A 413 14.53 -7.89 19.50
CA LEU A 413 15.09 -7.79 18.14
C LEU A 413 16.62 -7.92 18.14
N ASN A 414 17.28 -7.38 19.15
CA ASN A 414 18.74 -7.39 19.22
C ASN A 414 19.33 -8.73 19.63
N ASP A 415 18.68 -9.44 20.55
CA ASP A 415 19.12 -10.75 21.05
C ASP A 415 17.94 -11.73 21.20
N PRO A 416 17.38 -12.23 20.08
CA PRO A 416 16.27 -13.18 20.12
C PRO A 416 16.69 -14.55 20.68
N ALA A 417 17.99 -14.86 20.71
CA ALA A 417 18.49 -16.15 21.20
C ALA A 417 18.41 -16.28 22.73
N SER A 418 18.56 -15.17 23.46
CA SER A 418 18.44 -15.15 24.92
C SER A 418 17.01 -15.03 25.43
N GLN A 419 16.03 -14.77 24.55
CA GLN A 419 14.63 -14.68 24.95
C GLN A 419 14.03 -16.07 25.18
N GLU A 420 13.40 -16.28 26.34
CA GLU A 420 12.82 -17.57 26.71
C GLU A 420 11.70 -18.04 25.77
N ASP A 421 11.04 -17.13 25.08
CA ASP A 421 9.92 -17.40 24.18
C ASP A 421 10.30 -17.51 22.71
N TYR A 422 11.58 -17.34 22.36
CA TYR A 422 12.08 -17.54 21.00
C TYR A 422 12.95 -18.78 20.85
N ALA A 423 12.91 -19.37 19.67
CA ALA A 423 13.81 -20.45 19.28
C ALA A 423 14.32 -20.24 17.86
N LYS A 424 15.56 -20.67 17.60
CA LYS A 424 16.09 -20.74 16.24
C LYS A 424 15.26 -21.70 15.38
N LEU A 425 14.86 -21.23 14.21
CA LEU A 425 14.09 -21.94 13.20
C LEU A 425 15.01 -22.82 12.35
N THR A 426 14.83 -24.14 12.47
CA THR A 426 15.52 -25.15 11.66
C THR A 426 14.53 -25.78 10.68
N PRO A 427 14.96 -26.49 9.62
CA PRO A 427 14.03 -27.10 8.66
C PRO A 427 12.99 -28.02 9.31
N LEU A 428 13.40 -28.82 10.31
CA LEU A 428 12.48 -29.67 11.05
C LEU A 428 11.47 -28.86 11.87
N LYS A 429 11.92 -27.79 12.54
CA LYS A 429 11.03 -26.90 13.31
C LYS A 429 10.09 -26.11 12.39
N ALA A 430 10.55 -25.69 11.21
CA ALA A 430 9.73 -25.02 10.22
C ALA A 430 8.58 -25.93 9.75
N PHE A 431 8.88 -27.21 9.47
CA PHE A 431 7.85 -28.19 9.12
C PHE A 431 6.78 -28.34 10.21
N PHE A 432 7.19 -28.54 11.48
CA PHE A 432 6.24 -28.66 12.59
C PHE A 432 5.51 -27.36 12.89
N LEU A 433 6.15 -26.19 12.70
CA LEU A 433 5.52 -24.89 12.89
C LEU A 433 4.45 -24.66 11.83
N VAL A 434 4.70 -24.97 10.56
CA VAL A 434 3.69 -24.91 9.49
C VAL A 434 2.51 -25.81 9.82
N LEU A 435 2.75 -27.05 10.25
CA LEU A 435 1.69 -27.96 10.66
C LEU A 435 0.87 -27.39 11.82
N ARG A 436 1.55 -26.82 12.82
CA ARG A 436 0.91 -26.21 13.99
C ARG A 436 0.05 -25.01 13.58
N LEU A 437 0.55 -24.11 12.73
CA LEU A 437 -0.20 -22.94 12.27
C LEU A 437 -1.41 -23.33 11.42
N ARG A 438 -1.24 -24.27 10.47
CA ARG A 438 -2.32 -24.71 9.56
C ARG A 438 -3.41 -25.54 10.23
N VAL A 439 -3.03 -26.50 11.09
CA VAL A 439 -3.99 -27.40 11.76
C VAL A 439 -4.50 -26.78 13.06
N GLY A 440 -3.61 -26.18 13.84
CA GLY A 440 -3.98 -25.54 15.11
C GLY A 440 -4.79 -24.27 14.91
N GLY A 441 -4.65 -23.56 13.80
CA GLY A 441 -5.45 -22.36 13.49
C GLY A 441 -6.93 -22.65 13.29
N LEU A 442 -7.31 -23.92 13.07
CA LEU A 442 -8.70 -24.37 13.03
C LEU A 442 -9.35 -24.46 14.42
N ILE A 443 -8.54 -24.45 15.49
CA ILE A 443 -8.97 -24.73 16.86
C ILE A 443 -8.64 -23.55 17.79
N TYR A 444 -7.59 -22.79 17.49
CA TYR A 444 -7.04 -21.71 18.31
C TYR A 444 -6.99 -20.41 17.53
N SER A 445 -7.46 -19.32 18.15
CA SER A 445 -7.23 -17.95 17.71
C SER A 445 -6.03 -17.35 18.44
N THR A 446 -5.38 -16.35 17.86
CA THR A 446 -4.36 -15.56 18.57
C THR A 446 -4.99 -14.83 19.76
N GLN A 447 -4.20 -14.66 20.82
CA GLN A 447 -4.56 -13.88 22.00
C GLN A 447 -3.43 -12.91 22.32
N THR A 448 -3.78 -11.64 22.40
CA THR A 448 -2.84 -10.58 22.74
C THR A 448 -2.86 -10.32 24.25
N ILE A 449 -1.69 -10.43 24.88
CA ILE A 449 -1.49 -10.20 26.32
C ILE A 449 -0.81 -8.84 26.49
N ALA A 450 -1.38 -7.99 27.35
CA ALA A 450 -0.84 -6.66 27.64
C ALA A 450 0.59 -6.72 28.23
N ALA A 451 1.36 -5.66 28.00
CA ALA A 451 2.71 -5.54 28.54
C ALA A 451 2.68 -5.58 30.07
N ASN A 452 3.61 -6.33 30.69
CA ASN A 452 3.83 -6.23 32.13
C ASN A 452 4.38 -4.83 32.43
N THR A 453 3.58 -3.98 33.07
CA THR A 453 4.01 -2.68 33.58
C THR A 453 4.83 -2.87 34.86
N GLU A 454 6.08 -3.31 34.75
CA GLU A 454 7.04 -3.02 35.81
C GLU A 454 7.46 -1.55 35.69
N VAL A 455 6.67 -0.67 36.32
CA VAL A 455 7.08 0.71 36.58
C VAL A 455 8.36 0.65 37.43
N PRO A 456 9.49 1.24 37.00
CA PRO A 456 10.66 1.32 37.85
C PRO A 456 10.26 2.08 39.11
N LYS A 457 10.37 1.42 40.28
CA LYS A 457 10.10 2.05 41.57
C LYS A 457 10.89 3.36 41.64
N PRO A 458 10.25 4.52 41.86
CA PRO A 458 10.99 5.75 42.05
C PRO A 458 11.91 5.56 43.25
N VAL A 459 13.20 5.83 43.03
CA VAL A 459 14.20 5.92 44.10
C VAL A 459 13.68 6.98 45.07
N SER A 460 13.29 6.55 46.28
CA SER A 460 12.85 7.44 47.33
C SER A 460 14.03 8.31 47.77
N LEU A 461 14.13 9.52 47.23
CA LEU A 461 14.90 10.59 47.86
C LEU A 461 14.18 10.94 49.17
N GLN A 462 14.77 10.53 50.30
CA GLN A 462 14.41 11.03 51.61
C GLN A 462 14.65 12.54 51.65
N ALA A 463 13.58 13.31 51.53
CA ALA A 463 13.54 14.70 51.98
C ALA A 463 12.43 14.80 53.03
N THR A 464 12.85 14.80 54.29
CA THR A 464 12.09 15.28 55.45
C THR A 464 11.47 16.64 55.15
N GLN A 465 10.17 16.82 55.45
CA GLN A 465 9.54 18.05 55.96
C GLN A 465 8.10 17.76 56.45
N PRO A 466 7.54 18.62 57.34
CA PRO A 466 6.72 18.19 58.48
C PRO A 466 5.20 18.29 58.26
N ASP A 467 4.49 17.72 59.24
CA ASP A 467 3.05 17.67 59.44
C ASP A 467 2.25 18.86 58.92
N THR A 468 1.23 18.57 58.12
CA THR A 468 -0.06 19.28 58.22
C THR A 468 -1.18 18.34 57.81
N GLN A 469 -2.10 18.16 58.75
CA GLN A 469 -3.32 17.37 58.61
C GLN A 469 -4.31 18.07 57.67
N ALA A 470 -4.86 17.33 56.70
CA ALA A 470 -6.21 17.59 56.20
C ALA A 470 -6.80 16.28 55.67
N ALA A 471 -7.95 15.92 56.22
CA ALA A 471 -8.66 14.69 55.96
C ALA A 471 -9.38 14.72 54.61
N GLU A 472 -9.30 13.64 53.83
CA GLU A 472 -10.34 13.34 52.85
C GLU A 472 -10.53 11.83 52.57
N LYS A 473 -11.67 11.34 53.07
CA LYS A 473 -12.54 10.24 52.61
C LYS A 473 -11.91 8.99 52.00
N GLU A 474 -11.86 7.99 52.88
CA GLU A 474 -11.88 6.54 52.65
C GLU A 474 -12.98 6.12 51.62
N LYS A 475 -12.58 5.66 50.43
CA LYS A 475 -13.42 4.82 49.56
C LYS A 475 -12.93 3.38 49.66
N ARG A 476 -13.77 2.55 50.27
CA ARG A 476 -13.59 1.09 50.46
C ARG A 476 -13.43 0.37 49.11
N SER A 477 -12.39 -0.44 49.00
CA SER A 477 -12.26 -1.46 47.95
C SER A 477 -13.12 -2.69 48.31
N PRO A 478 -13.88 -3.28 47.37
CA PRO A 478 -14.52 -4.57 47.62
C PRO A 478 -13.49 -5.72 47.58
N PRO A 479 -13.77 -6.86 48.26
CA PRO A 479 -12.78 -7.91 48.46
C PRO A 479 -12.47 -8.65 47.15
N VAL A 480 -11.19 -8.89 46.91
CA VAL A 480 -10.67 -9.76 45.85
C VAL A 480 -11.12 -11.19 46.12
N ARG A 481 -11.94 -11.73 45.22
CA ARG A 481 -12.27 -13.16 45.18
C ARG A 481 -11.25 -13.86 44.27
N SER A 482 -10.52 -14.82 44.81
CA SER A 482 -9.56 -15.64 44.07
C SER A 482 -10.29 -16.72 43.27
N ASP A 483 -10.77 -16.38 42.08
CA ASP A 483 -11.29 -17.38 41.16
C ASP A 483 -10.19 -17.81 40.18
N LYS A 484 -9.88 -19.12 40.19
CA LYS A 484 -8.96 -19.76 39.25
C LYS A 484 -9.54 -19.63 37.83
N VAL A 485 -9.03 -18.70 37.03
CA VAL A 485 -9.44 -18.51 35.64
C VAL A 485 -8.77 -19.58 34.77
N SER A 486 -9.58 -20.39 34.07
CA SER A 486 -9.12 -21.36 33.08
C SER A 486 -8.67 -20.66 31.80
N TRP A 487 -7.40 -20.81 31.41
CA TRP A 487 -6.72 -20.13 30.30
C TRP A 487 -7.07 -20.66 28.88
N GLN A 488 -8.30 -21.09 28.64
CA GLN A 488 -8.67 -21.74 27.38
C GLN A 488 -10.05 -21.27 26.92
N LYS A 489 -10.10 -20.53 25.81
CA LYS A 489 -11.34 -20.36 25.04
C LYS A 489 -11.27 -21.27 23.81
N TYR A 490 -12.24 -22.16 23.69
CA TYR A 490 -12.44 -23.05 22.56
C TYR A 490 -13.20 -22.29 21.47
N ALA A 491 -12.80 -22.41 20.20
CA ALA A 491 -13.52 -21.82 19.07
C ALA A 491 -14.80 -22.64 18.78
N GLY A 492 -15.85 -22.42 19.57
CA GLY A 492 -17.16 -22.99 19.34
C GLY A 492 -17.96 -22.14 18.36
N GLY A 493 -17.93 -22.49 17.07
CA GLY A 493 -18.98 -22.12 16.13
C GLY A 493 -18.61 -21.38 14.85
N GLU A 494 -17.51 -21.71 14.15
CA GLU A 494 -17.29 -21.17 12.79
C GLU A 494 -16.41 -22.05 11.88
N VAL A 495 -16.49 -23.37 12.05
CA VAL A 495 -15.59 -24.34 11.40
C VAL A 495 -15.72 -24.38 9.86
N ASN A 496 -16.82 -23.88 9.29
CA ASN A 496 -17.07 -24.00 7.85
C ASN A 496 -16.41 -22.90 6.98
N ASN A 497 -16.02 -21.75 7.53
CA ASN A 497 -15.33 -20.68 6.77
C ASN A 497 -13.79 -20.81 6.80
N LEU A 498 -13.23 -21.49 7.80
CA LEU A 498 -11.77 -21.67 7.97
C LEU A 498 -11.15 -22.73 7.04
N LEU A 499 -11.96 -23.63 6.48
CA LEU A 499 -11.47 -24.73 5.63
C LEU A 499 -11.31 -24.31 4.15
N ALA A 500 -12.00 -23.25 3.71
CA ALA A 500 -11.87 -22.68 2.37
C ALA A 500 -10.63 -21.79 2.22
N THR A 501 -10.19 -21.13 3.30
CA THR A 501 -8.97 -20.29 3.34
C THR A 501 -7.67 -21.10 3.38
N HIS A 502 -7.72 -22.42 3.55
CA HIS A 502 -6.53 -23.28 3.70
C HIS A 502 -6.41 -24.45 2.71
N GLY A 503 -7.30 -24.55 1.70
CA GLY A 503 -7.03 -25.30 0.46
C GLY A 503 -6.99 -26.83 0.51
N PHE A 504 -7.74 -27.49 1.42
CA PHE A 504 -7.56 -28.94 1.66
C PHE A 504 -8.66 -29.92 1.17
N LEU A 505 -9.82 -29.53 0.61
CA LEU A 505 -10.79 -30.53 0.12
C LEU A 505 -11.54 -30.16 -1.17
N ARG A 506 -11.54 -31.11 -2.11
CA ARG A 506 -12.43 -31.25 -3.27
C ARG A 506 -13.80 -31.70 -2.75
N SER A 507 -14.85 -30.87 -2.87
CA SER A 507 -16.18 -31.31 -2.44
C SER A 507 -16.69 -32.41 -3.37
N LYS A 508 -17.17 -33.50 -2.77
CA LYS A 508 -17.92 -34.55 -3.47
C LYS A 508 -19.34 -34.05 -3.68
N ASP A 509 -19.83 -34.15 -4.91
CA ASP A 509 -21.22 -33.92 -5.29
C ASP A 509 -22.20 -34.71 -4.41
N LYS A 510 -23.32 -34.08 -4.07
CA LYS A 510 -24.68 -34.69 -4.01
C LYS A 510 -25.77 -33.61 -3.85
N PRO A 511 -27.03 -33.90 -4.22
CA PRO A 511 -27.64 -33.35 -5.42
C PRO A 511 -28.63 -32.21 -5.14
N ALA A 512 -28.98 -31.50 -6.21
CA ALA A 512 -29.97 -30.43 -6.26
C ALA A 512 -31.28 -30.81 -5.55
N ALA A 513 -31.70 -29.96 -4.60
CA ALA A 513 -33.02 -29.98 -4.01
C ALA A 513 -33.83 -28.77 -4.50
N ARG A 514 -34.81 -29.09 -5.34
CA ARG A 514 -36.06 -28.39 -5.71
C ARG A 514 -36.19 -26.89 -5.40
N LEU A 515 -36.36 -26.15 -6.49
CA LEU A 515 -37.11 -24.90 -6.58
C LEU A 515 -38.47 -25.04 -5.87
N GLN A 516 -38.75 -24.12 -4.94
CA GLN A 516 -40.11 -23.84 -4.50
C GLN A 516 -40.57 -22.58 -5.24
N GLU A 517 -41.61 -22.78 -6.04
CA GLU A 517 -42.37 -21.77 -6.75
C GLU A 517 -42.90 -20.69 -5.78
N PHE A 518 -42.75 -19.43 -6.17
CA PHE A 518 -43.57 -18.34 -5.65
C PHE A 518 -44.36 -17.77 -6.83
N GLU A 519 -45.66 -18.06 -6.84
CA GLU A 519 -46.63 -17.35 -7.69
C GLU A 519 -46.94 -15.95 -7.11
N PRO A 520 -47.31 -14.98 -7.97
CA PRO A 520 -47.56 -13.61 -7.56
C PRO A 520 -49.04 -13.36 -7.25
N GLU A 521 -49.34 -12.70 -6.14
CA GLU A 521 -50.67 -12.12 -5.91
C GLU A 521 -50.74 -10.67 -6.44
N ASN A 522 -51.62 -10.51 -7.42
CA ASN A 522 -52.21 -9.25 -7.88
C ASN A 522 -52.98 -8.53 -6.76
N THR A 523 -52.95 -7.21 -6.75
CA THR A 523 -54.13 -6.30 -6.68
C THR A 523 -53.63 -4.85 -6.83
N LEU A 524 -53.84 -4.21 -8.00
CA LEU A 524 -54.96 -3.33 -8.37
C LEU A 524 -54.89 -1.89 -7.80
N GLY A 525 -54.87 -0.91 -8.72
CA GLY A 525 -55.14 0.52 -8.51
C GLY A 525 -54.17 1.42 -9.30
N ALA A 526 -54.32 1.56 -10.62
CA ALA A 526 -54.91 2.74 -11.31
C ALA A 526 -54.15 4.05 -11.00
N ASP A 527 -53.65 4.86 -11.96
CA ASP A 527 -54.28 5.24 -13.23
C ASP A 527 -53.27 5.95 -14.18
N GLN A 528 -53.52 5.81 -15.50
CA GLN A 528 -53.26 6.70 -16.67
C GLN A 528 -52.06 7.67 -16.69
N SER A 529 -51.31 7.92 -17.77
CA SER A 529 -51.40 7.70 -19.23
C SER A 529 -50.03 8.19 -19.80
N VAL A 530 -49.47 7.67 -20.89
CA VAL A 530 -49.54 8.27 -22.24
C VAL A 530 -48.86 7.31 -23.22
N GLN A 531 -49.53 7.06 -24.34
CA GLN A 531 -49.09 6.32 -25.53
C GLN A 531 -48.07 7.13 -26.35
N HIS A 532 -47.01 6.50 -26.87
CA HIS A 532 -46.93 6.11 -28.28
C HIS A 532 -45.58 5.46 -28.64
N LEU A 533 -45.68 4.20 -29.08
CA LEU A 533 -44.73 3.48 -29.92
C LEU A 533 -44.83 3.96 -31.38
N ILE A 534 -43.74 3.73 -32.15
CA ILE A 534 -43.63 3.06 -33.47
C ILE A 534 -42.20 3.35 -33.99
N LEU A 535 -41.23 2.43 -33.93
CA LEU A 535 -40.90 1.34 -34.86
C LEU A 535 -40.83 1.74 -36.35
N ASN A 536 -39.66 1.66 -36.99
CA ASN A 536 -39.40 0.60 -37.98
C ASN A 536 -38.07 0.77 -38.73
N SER A 537 -37.52 -0.40 -39.05
CA SER A 537 -36.53 -0.77 -40.10
C SER A 537 -35.08 -0.33 -39.90
#